data_AF-A0A235BN17-F1
#
_entry.id   AF-A0A235BN17-F1
#
_cell.length_a   1.000
_cell.length_b   1.000
_cell.length_c   1.000
_cell.angle_alpha   90.00
_cell.angle_beta   90.00
_cell.angle_gamma   90.00
#
_symmetry.space_group_name_H-M   'P 1'
#
loop_
_entity.id
_entity.type
_entity.pdbx_description
1 polymer ?
#
loop_
_entity_poly.entity_id
_entity_poly.type
_entity_poly.pdbx_seq_one_letter_code
_entity_poly.pdbx_strand_id
1 'polypeptide(L)'
;MFIVIGVIVVIFVVFGTVMLAQNATPVILTLLGRTIDTNLSLVIIESVVIGVVFAFIIMVVSEIRLRRALRNKERDIKNLKEELAAIRNLPLEEENVEKEE
;
A
#
# COMPACT_ATOMS: atom_id res chain seq x y z
N MET A 1 -18.29 -6.67 1.74
CA MET A 1 -17.21 -5.73 1.39
C MET A 1 -17.47 -5.04 0.04
N PHE A 2 -17.61 -5.77 -1.07
CA PHE A 2 -17.87 -5.18 -2.39
C PHE A 2 -19.17 -4.35 -2.49
N ILE A 3 -20.26 -4.79 -1.85
CA ILE A 3 -21.54 -4.05 -1.83
C ILE A 3 -21.39 -2.71 -1.10
N VAL A 4 -20.70 -2.69 0.04
CA VAL A 4 -20.47 -1.48 0.84
C VAL A 4 -19.61 -0.48 0.05
N ILE A 5 -18.55 -0.97 -0.62
CA ILE A 5 -17.71 -0.15 -1.50
C ILE A 5 -18.56 0.41 -2.66
N GLY A 6 -19.41 -0.41 -3.28
CA GLY A 6 -20.31 0.02 -4.35
C GLY A 6 -21.27 1.13 -3.92
N VAL A 7 -21.88 1.01 -2.74
CA VAL A 7 -22.77 2.04 -2.18
C VAL A 7 -22.01 3.34 -1.92
N ILE A 8 -20.81 3.28 -1.36
CA ILE A 8 -19.97 4.47 -1.12
C ILE A 8 -19.62 5.16 -2.44
N VAL A 9 -19.25 4.40 -3.48
CA VAL A 9 -18.93 4.94 -4.81
C VAL A 9 -20.15 5.63 -5.42
N VAL A 10 -21.33 5.01 -5.36
CA VAL A 10 -22.57 5.60 -5.89
C VAL A 10 -22.90 6.90 -5.17
N ILE A 11 -22.81 6.94 -3.83
CA ILE A 11 -23.03 8.17 -3.04
C ILE A 11 -22.05 9.26 -3.48
N PHE A 12 -20.76 8.93 -3.64
CA PHE A 12 -19.75 9.89 -4.06
C PHE A 12 -20.01 10.46 -5.45
N VAL A 13 -20.41 9.60 -6.40
CA VAL A 13 -20.73 10.01 -7.78
C VAL A 13 -21.97 10.91 -7.79
N VAL A 14 -23.05 10.50 -7.12
CA VAL A 14 -24.29 11.30 -7.05
C VAL A 14 -24.01 12.64 -6.38
N PHE A 15 -23.32 12.65 -5.24
CA PHE A 15 -22.96 13.89 -4.55
C PHE A 15 -22.08 14.80 -5.41
N GLY A 16 -21.07 14.24 -6.08
CA GLY A 16 -20.19 15.00 -6.97
C GLY A 16 -20.94 15.62 -8.15
N THR A 17 -21.86 14.89 -8.78
CA THR A 17 -22.67 15.41 -9.90
C THR A 17 -23.64 16.50 -9.47
N VAL A 18 -24.27 16.38 -8.30
CA VAL A 18 -25.16 17.42 -7.75
C VAL A 18 -24.39 18.68 -7.40
N MET A 19 -23.20 18.55 -6.79
CA MET A 19 -22.31 19.68 -6.50
C MET A 19 -21.87 20.41 -7.77
N LEU A 20 -21.49 19.66 -8.82
CA LEU A 20 -21.14 20.20 -10.15
C LEU A 20 -22.27 21.00 -10.78
N ALA A 21 -23.49 20.45 -10.74
CA ALA A 21 -24.65 21.08 -11.37
C ALA A 21 -25.06 22.38 -10.68
N GLN A 22 -24.91 22.46 -9.34
CA GLN A 22 -25.37 23.62 -8.57
C GLN A 22 -24.31 24.71 -8.37
N ASN A 23 -23.01 24.37 -8.41
CA ASN A 23 -21.93 25.30 -8.11
C ASN A 23 -21.10 25.63 -9.36
N ALA A 24 -21.79 25.91 -10.46
CA ALA A 24 -21.18 26.16 -11.75
C ALA A 24 -20.59 27.59 -11.87
N THR A 25 -19.77 28.03 -10.91
CA THR A 25 -19.12 29.35 -10.95
C THR A 25 -17.91 29.35 -11.89
N PRO A 26 -17.88 30.20 -12.93
CA PRO A 26 -16.73 30.31 -13.84
C PRO A 26 -15.52 30.92 -13.11
N VAL A 27 -14.35 30.37 -13.39
CA VAL A 27 -13.06 30.79 -12.82
C VAL A 27 -11.95 30.66 -13.87
N ILE A 28 -11.01 31.60 -13.85
CA ILE A 28 -9.79 31.51 -14.64
C ILE A 28 -8.73 30.80 -13.81
N LEU A 29 -8.34 29.60 -14.24
CA LEU A 29 -7.26 28.83 -13.64
C LEU A 29 -5.96 29.14 -14.37
N THR A 30 -4.93 29.58 -13.63
CA THR A 30 -3.56 29.66 -14.16
C THR A 30 -2.75 28.49 -13.61
N LEU A 31 -2.36 27.57 -14.49
CA LEU A 31 -1.62 26.37 -14.11
C LEU A 31 -0.44 26.17 -15.05
N LEU A 32 0.77 26.01 -14.48
CA LEU A 32 2.02 25.81 -15.24
C LEU A 32 2.23 26.86 -16.36
N GLY A 33 1.85 28.11 -16.08
CA GLY A 33 1.96 29.22 -17.03
C GLY A 33 0.91 29.25 -18.15
N ARG A 34 -0.08 28.34 -18.14
CA ARG A 34 -1.24 28.37 -19.04
C ARG A 34 -2.48 28.83 -18.30
N THR A 35 -3.28 29.67 -18.94
CA THR A 35 -4.60 30.08 -18.47
C THR A 35 -5.68 29.22 -19.09
N ILE A 36 -6.62 28.77 -18.27
CA ILE A 36 -7.74 27.92 -18.67
C ILE A 36 -8.99 28.53 -18.05
N ASP A 37 -9.99 28.83 -18.88
CA ASP A 37 -11.30 29.24 -18.40
C ASP A 37 -12.11 27.99 -18.10
N THR A 38 -12.52 27.80 -16.85
CA THR A 38 -13.15 26.57 -16.38
C THR A 38 -14.12 26.86 -15.24
N ASN A 39 -14.71 25.81 -14.68
CA ASN A 39 -15.61 25.92 -13.55
C ASN A 39 -14.93 25.53 -12.24
N LEU A 40 -15.20 26.27 -11.16
CA LEU A 40 -14.65 25.99 -9.84
C LEU A 40 -14.92 24.55 -9.40
N SER A 41 -16.12 24.03 -9.68
CA SER A 41 -16.50 22.67 -9.32
C SER A 41 -15.64 21.61 -10.02
N LEU A 42 -15.25 21.84 -11.29
CA LEU A 42 -14.35 20.94 -12.01
C LEU A 42 -12.94 20.96 -11.40
N VAL A 43 -12.42 22.15 -11.09
CA VAL A 43 -11.10 22.31 -10.47
C VAL A 43 -11.02 21.57 -9.13
N ILE A 44 -12.06 21.68 -8.30
CA ILE A 44 -12.11 21.00 -7.00
C ILE A 44 -12.11 19.48 -7.18
N ILE A 45 -12.93 18.95 -8.08
CA ILE A 45 -13.02 17.51 -8.32
C ILE A 45 -11.71 16.96 -8.89
N GLU A 46 -11.15 17.62 -9.91
CA GLU A 46 -9.86 17.21 -10.49
C GLU A 46 -8.75 17.22 -9.43
N SER A 47 -8.72 18.23 -8.56
CA SER A 47 -7.75 18.31 -7.46
C SER A 47 -7.87 17.13 -6.49
N VAL A 48 -9.10 16.75 -6.13
CA VAL A 48 -9.36 15.58 -5.26
C VAL A 48 -8.93 14.30 -5.97
N VAL A 49 -9.30 14.12 -7.23
CA VAL A 49 -8.93 12.93 -8.03
C VAL A 49 -7.41 12.79 -8.11
N ILE A 50 -6.70 13.89 -8.40
CA ILE A 50 -5.24 13.91 -8.41
C ILE A 50 -4.68 13.49 -7.05
N GLY A 51 -5.22 14.02 -5.95
CA GLY A 51 -4.83 13.63 -4.59
C GLY A 51 -5.03 12.13 -4.32
N VAL A 52 -6.16 11.57 -4.74
CA VAL A 52 -6.44 10.12 -4.63
C VAL A 52 -5.46 9.30 -5.45
N VAL A 53 -5.13 9.73 -6.67
CA VAL A 53 -4.13 9.05 -7.52
C VAL A 53 -2.76 9.03 -6.84
N PHE A 54 -2.30 10.16 -6.29
CA PHE A 54 -1.03 10.20 -5.56
C PHE A 54 -1.04 9.29 -4.33
N ALA A 55 -2.12 9.33 -3.53
CA ALA A 55 -2.26 8.46 -2.36
C ALA A 55 -2.24 6.96 -2.76
N PHE A 56 -2.93 6.61 -3.86
CA PHE A 56 -2.94 5.25 -4.39
C PHE A 56 -1.54 4.79 -4.82
N ILE A 57 -0.78 5.63 -5.52
CA ILE A 57 0.60 5.32 -5.90
C ILE A 57 1.46 5.04 -4.66
N ILE A 58 1.38 5.90 -3.64
CA ILE A 58 2.12 5.71 -2.38
C ILE A 58 1.71 4.41 -1.69
N MET A 59 0.41 4.12 -1.63
CA MET A 59 -0.13 2.88 -1.05
C MET A 59 0.43 1.65 -1.77
N VAL A 60 0.38 1.60 -3.10
CA VAL A 60 0.87 0.47 -3.89
C VAL A 60 2.36 0.24 -3.66
N VAL A 61 3.17 1.30 -3.68
CA VAL A 61 4.62 1.20 -3.43
C VAL A 61 4.89 0.66 -2.02
N SER A 62 4.12 1.13 -1.02
CA SER A 62 4.26 0.70 0.37
C SER A 62 3.88 -0.77 0.55
N GLU A 63 2.79 -1.19 -0.07
CA GLU A 63 2.31 -2.58 -0.06
C GLU A 63 3.34 -3.54 -0.69
N ILE A 64 3.96 -3.16 -1.82
CA ILE A 64 5.03 -3.95 -2.44
C ILE A 64 6.22 -4.10 -1.50
N ARG A 65 6.64 -3.01 -0.84
CA ARG A 65 7.74 -3.06 0.14
C ARG A 65 7.40 -3.95 1.33
N LEU A 66 6.17 -3.84 1.83
CA LEU A 66 5.70 -4.65 2.96
C LEU A 66 5.70 -6.14 2.63
N ARG A 67 5.15 -6.52 1.46
CA ARG A 67 5.16 -7.92 1.01
C ARG A 67 6.57 -8.49 0.83
N ARG A 68 7.50 -7.68 0.29
CA ARG A 68 8.91 -8.09 0.18
C ARG A 68 9.55 -8.30 1.56
N ALA A 69 9.30 -7.40 2.50
CA ALA A 69 9.80 -7.52 3.86
C ALA A 69 9.24 -8.79 4.54
N LEU A 70 7.94 -9.06 4.39
CA LEU A 70 7.28 -10.25 4.92
C LEU A 70 7.91 -11.53 4.38
N ARG A 71 8.11 -11.62 3.06
CA ARG A 71 8.74 -12.78 2.42
C ARG A 71 10.19 -12.99 2.89
N ASN A 72 10.94 -11.91 3.10
CA ASN A 72 12.30 -12.01 3.61
C ASN A 72 12.30 -12.54 5.05
N LYS A 73 11.42 -12.01 5.91
CA LYS A 73 11.28 -12.48 7.30
C LYS A 73 10.86 -13.94 7.39
N GLU A 74 9.97 -14.41 6.52
CA GLU A 74 9.60 -15.83 6.45
C GLU A 74 10.79 -16.72 6.06
N ARG A 75 11.63 -16.28 5.10
CA ARG A 75 12.85 -17.00 4.73
C ARG A 75 13.84 -17.05 5.88
N ASP A 76 14.05 -15.93 6.58
CA ASP A 76 14.93 -15.87 7.74
C ASP A 76 14.48 -16.84 8.84
N ILE A 77 13.17 -16.87 9.14
CA ILE A 77 12.59 -17.81 10.12
C ILE A 77 12.83 -19.26 9.69
N LYS A 78 12.66 -19.58 8.41
CA LYS A 78 12.88 -20.92 7.89
C LYS A 78 14.34 -21.34 8.06
N ASN A 79 15.28 -20.49 7.64
CA ASN A 79 16.72 -20.77 7.75
C ASN A 79 17.14 -20.95 9.21
N LEU A 80 16.72 -20.06 10.11
CA LEU A 80 17.03 -20.15 11.55
C LEU A 80 16.47 -21.43 12.18
N LYS A 81 15.29 -21.90 11.74
CA LYS A 81 14.73 -23.19 12.19
C LYS A 81 15.55 -24.38 11.68
N GLU A 82 16.02 -24.34 10.44
CA GLU A 82 16.88 -25.38 9.86
C GLU A 82 18.23 -25.44 10.57
N GLU A 83 18.86 -24.29 10.85
CA GLU A 83 20.11 -24.21 11.63
C GLU A 83 19.94 -24.77 13.05
N LEU A 84 18.85 -24.40 13.73
CA LEU A 84 18.56 -24.93 15.07
C LEU A 84 18.35 -26.45 15.05
N ALA A 85 17.71 -26.98 14.01
CA ALA A 85 17.51 -28.43 13.84
C ALA A 85 18.84 -29.15 13.55
N ALA A 86 19.72 -28.56 12.74
CA ALA A 86 21.05 -29.10 12.45
C ALA A 86 21.90 -29.17 13.73
N ILE A 87 21.88 -28.11 14.56
CA ILE A 87 22.62 -28.09 15.83
C ILE A 87 22.07 -29.14 16.80
N ARG A 88 20.75 -29.31 16.89
CA ARG A 88 20.13 -30.33 17.75
C ARG A 88 20.41 -31.77 17.32
N ASN A 89 20.75 -31.97 16.06
CA ASN A 89 21.08 -33.28 15.49
C ASN A 89 22.59 -33.49 15.35
N LEU A 90 23.43 -32.60 15.90
CA LEU A 90 24.85 -32.89 16.02
C LEU A 90 25.00 -34.14 16.90
N PRO A 91 25.63 -35.22 16.40
CA PRO A 91 26.00 -36.32 17.26
C PRO A 91 26.90 -35.74 18.34
N LEU A 92 26.49 -35.90 19.60
CA LEU A 92 27.41 -35.72 20.71
C LEU A 92 28.52 -36.74 20.44
N GLU A 93 29.71 -36.27 20.09
CA GLU A 93 30.91 -37.09 20.14
C GLU A 93 30.94 -37.62 21.57
N GLU A 94 30.53 -38.87 21.72
CA GLU A 94 30.71 -39.62 22.95
C GLU A 94 32.22 -39.63 23.16
N GLU A 95 32.66 -38.73 24.02
CA GLU A 95 34.01 -38.63 24.52
C GLU A 95 34.34 -40.02 25.04
N ASN A 96 35.07 -40.80 24.22
CA ASN A 96 35.72 -42.03 24.64
C ASN A 96 36.74 -41.60 25.68
N VAL A 97 36.28 -41.48 26.93
CA VAL A 97 37.14 -41.51 28.11
C VAL A 97 37.62 -42.95 28.17
N GLU A 98 38.65 -43.23 27.37
CA GLU A 98 39.49 -44.40 27.54
C GLU A 98 39.92 -44.41 29.01
N LYS A 99 39.41 -45.41 29.73
CA LYS A 99 39.89 -45.77 31.05
C LYS A 99 41.31 -46.26 30.86
N GLU A 100 42.29 -45.39 31.02
CA GLU A 100 43.67 -45.82 31.27
C GLU A 100 43.73 -46.43 32.67
N GLU A 101 44.12 -47.71 32.68
CA GLU A 101 44.37 -48.57 33.84
C GLU A 101 45.55 -48.10 34.69
#